data_AF-R5EMP4-F1
#
_entry.id   AF-R5EMP4-F1
#
_cell.length_a   1.000
_cell.length_b   1.000
_cell.length_c   1.000
_cell.angle_alpha   90.00
_cell.angle_beta   90.00
_cell.angle_gamma   90.00
#
_symmetry.space_group_name_H-M   'P 1'
#
loop_
_entity.id
_entity.type
_entity.pdbx_description
1 polymer ?
#
loop_
_entity_poly.entity_id
_entity_poly.type
_entity_poly.pdbx_seq_one_letter_code
_entity_poly.pdbx_strand_id
1 'polypeptide(L)'
;MANIISIHRKGERDMDENKKDDFSYGRRICACCNKCVVDFYDICDICGWQNDLLQNKESDFSGGANVMSLNEAKKAYAEGRKVY
;
A
#
# COMPACT_ATOMS: atom_id res chain seq x y z
N MET A 1 -35.41 -12.07 27.67
CA MET A 1 -34.23 -12.80 28.16
C MET A 1 -33.17 -12.76 27.09
N ALA A 2 -32.04 -12.10 27.37
CA ALA A 2 -30.85 -12.05 26.52
C ALA A 2 -30.32 -13.50 26.31
N ASN A 3 -29.53 -13.86 25.30
CA ASN A 3 -28.52 -13.10 24.59
C ASN A 3 -28.16 -13.96 23.36
N ILE A 4 -28.33 -13.46 22.13
CA ILE A 4 -27.60 -14.04 21.01
C ILE A 4 -26.17 -13.55 21.20
N ILE A 5 -25.28 -14.43 21.66
CA ILE A 5 -23.85 -14.17 21.66
C ILE A 5 -23.48 -14.04 20.18
N SER A 6 -23.46 -12.80 19.70
CA SER A 6 -22.85 -12.43 18.42
C SER A 6 -21.41 -12.89 18.51
N ILE A 7 -21.10 -13.97 17.80
CA ILE A 7 -19.77 -14.54 17.72
C ILE A 7 -18.97 -13.60 16.82
N HIS A 8 -18.58 -12.44 17.35
CA HIS A 8 -17.70 -11.52 16.64
C HIS A 8 -16.34 -12.19 16.50
N ARG A 9 -16.04 -12.70 15.31
CA ARG A 9 -14.69 -13.04 14.90
C ARG A 9 -13.87 -11.75 14.98
N LYS A 10 -12.85 -11.71 15.85
CA LYS A 10 -11.88 -10.60 15.88
C LYS A 10 -11.32 -10.41 14.47
N GLY A 11 -11.73 -9.33 13.79
CA GLY A 11 -11.24 -8.98 12.45
C GLY A 11 -12.27 -8.35 11.51
N GLU A 12 -13.57 -8.46 11.78
CA GLU A 12 -14.61 -7.88 10.90
C GLU A 12 -14.97 -6.47 11.40
N ARG A 13 -14.71 -5.43 10.58
CA ARG A 13 -15.15 -4.05 10.82
C ARG A 13 -16.42 -3.79 10.00
N ASP A 14 -17.45 -3.28 10.65
CA ASP A 14 -18.71 -2.90 10.00
C ASP A 14 -18.48 -1.77 8.99
N MET A 15 -19.01 -1.94 7.78
CA MET A 15 -18.93 -0.97 6.68
C MET A 15 -19.85 0.22 6.94
N ASP A 16 -19.29 1.42 7.07
CA ASP A 16 -20.03 2.68 7.15
C ASP A 16 -20.30 3.22 5.75
N GLU A 17 -21.54 3.09 5.30
CA GLU A 17 -22.03 3.48 3.97
C GLU A 17 -21.93 5.00 3.68
N ASN A 18 -21.56 5.83 4.67
CA ASN A 18 -21.41 7.28 4.54
C ASN A 18 -19.98 7.79 4.33
N LYS A 19 -18.94 6.92 4.36
CA LYS A 19 -17.56 7.31 4.04
C LYS A 19 -17.25 7.06 2.56
N LYS A 20 -17.53 8.07 1.72
CA LYS A 20 -17.21 8.06 0.29
C LYS A 20 -15.72 8.34 0.03
N ASP A 21 -14.87 7.48 0.55
CA ASP A 21 -13.44 7.32 0.25
C ASP A 21 -12.89 6.13 1.05
N ASP A 22 -13.53 4.97 0.96
CA ASP A 22 -13.05 3.76 1.63
C ASP A 22 -11.83 3.12 0.92
N PHE A 23 -10.71 3.84 1.01
CA PHE A 23 -9.32 3.42 0.79
C PHE A 23 -8.67 3.23 2.18
N SER A 24 -9.36 2.50 3.07
CA SER A 24 -9.14 2.46 4.52
C SER A 24 -7.69 2.19 4.97
N TYR A 25 -6.99 3.28 5.31
CA TYR A 25 -5.67 3.36 5.99
C TYR A 25 -4.40 3.34 5.13
N GLY A 26 -4.46 3.77 3.87
CA GLY A 26 -3.21 3.94 3.07
C GLY A 26 -2.54 2.62 2.68
N ARG A 27 -3.21 1.49 2.95
CA ARG A 27 -2.89 0.16 2.45
C ARG A 27 -3.22 0.07 0.97
N ARG A 28 -2.27 -0.39 0.13
CA ARG A 28 -2.48 -0.53 -1.32
C ARG A 28 -1.59 -1.58 -1.96
N ILE A 29 -1.98 -2.04 -3.15
CA ILE A 29 -1.09 -2.85 -3.99
C ILE A 29 0.19 -2.05 -4.27
N CYS A 30 1.36 -2.68 -4.09
CA CYS A 30 2.65 -2.05 -4.33
C CYS A 30 2.70 -1.41 -5.72
N ALA A 31 2.88 -0.09 -5.78
CA ALA A 31 2.93 0.65 -7.06
C ALA A 31 4.03 0.18 -8.01
N CYS A 32 5.13 -0.36 -7.47
CA CYS A 32 6.28 -0.75 -8.26
C CYS A 32 6.06 -2.13 -8.89
N CYS A 33 5.85 -3.18 -8.09
CA CYS A 33 5.84 -4.56 -8.57
C CYS A 33 4.45 -5.19 -8.72
N ASN A 34 3.42 -4.61 -8.11
CA ASN A 34 2.06 -5.16 -8.04
C ASN A 34 1.95 -6.59 -7.46
N LYS A 35 2.93 -7.04 -6.65
CA LYS A 35 2.98 -8.43 -6.13
C LYS A 35 2.44 -8.63 -4.72
N CYS A 36 2.38 -7.57 -3.92
CA CYS A 36 1.83 -7.63 -2.57
C CYS A 36 1.05 -6.35 -2.25
N VAL A 37 0.25 -6.44 -1.20
CA VAL A 37 -0.38 -5.29 -0.56
C VAL A 37 0.60 -4.75 0.47
N VAL A 38 0.76 -3.42 0.53
CA VAL A 38 1.71 -2.71 1.39
C VAL A 38 0.93 -1.67 2.17
N ASP A 39 1.14 -1.65 3.49
CA ASP A 39 0.56 -0.65 4.38
C ASP A 39 1.20 0.73 4.18
N PHE A 40 0.61 1.75 4.78
CA PHE A 40 1.07 3.12 4.64
C PHE A 40 2.50 3.29 5.16
N TYR A 41 3.38 3.91 4.37
CA TYR A 41 4.81 4.07 4.67
C TYR A 41 5.61 2.77 4.86
N ASP A 42 4.99 1.59 4.72
CA ASP A 42 5.71 0.33 4.75
C ASP A 42 6.46 0.06 3.44
N ILE A 43 7.45 -0.82 3.54
CA ILE A 43 8.32 -1.23 2.42
C ILE A 43 7.79 -2.54 1.84
N CYS A 44 7.71 -2.63 0.52
CA CYS A 44 7.37 -3.86 -0.15
C CYS A 44 8.47 -4.92 0.00
N ASP A 45 8.19 -6.04 0.67
CA ASP A 45 9.15 -7.15 0.84
C ASP A 45 9.61 -7.81 -0.47
N ILE A 46 8.90 -7.57 -1.58
CA ILE A 46 9.22 -8.17 -2.89
C ILE A 46 10.20 -7.31 -3.68
N CYS A 47 9.99 -5.98 -3.72
CA CYS A 47 10.77 -5.10 -4.58
C CYS A 47 11.58 -4.05 -3.82
N GLY A 48 11.24 -3.74 -2.56
CA GLY A 48 11.89 -2.70 -1.76
C GLY A 48 11.29 -1.30 -1.93
N TRP A 49 10.26 -1.12 -2.76
CA TRP A 49 9.55 0.17 -2.88
C TRP A 49 8.76 0.48 -1.61
N GLN A 50 9.00 1.65 -1.00
CA GLN A 50 8.20 2.16 0.09
C GLN A 50 6.89 2.76 -0.44
N ASN A 51 5.79 2.46 0.25
CA ASN A 51 4.47 2.98 -0.06
C ASN A 51 4.33 4.45 0.37
N ASP A 52 4.99 5.33 -0.37
CA ASP A 52 4.97 6.79 -0.17
C ASP A 52 3.87 7.46 -1.02
N LEU A 53 3.00 8.26 -0.41
CA LEU A 53 1.90 8.91 -1.14
C LEU A 53 2.36 9.84 -2.23
N LEU A 54 3.38 10.66 -1.94
CA LEU A 54 3.81 11.70 -2.86
C LEU A 54 4.41 11.06 -4.09
N GLN A 55 5.33 10.11 -3.93
CA GLN A 55 5.96 9.40 -5.03
C GLN A 55 5.02 8.43 -5.76
N ASN A 56 4.00 7.90 -5.08
CA ASN A 56 2.95 7.12 -5.75
C ASN A 56 2.02 7.99 -6.61
N LYS A 57 1.76 9.24 -6.19
CA LYS A 57 0.92 10.20 -6.91
C LYS A 57 1.70 10.89 -8.04
N GLU A 58 2.88 11.41 -7.72
CA GLU A 58 3.81 12.10 -8.61
C GLU A 58 4.91 11.14 -9.03
N SER A 59 4.63 10.28 -10.02
CA SER A 59 5.45 9.10 -10.35
C SER A 59 6.88 9.39 -10.82
N ASP A 60 7.18 10.64 -11.19
CA ASP A 60 8.52 11.10 -11.59
C ASP A 60 9.27 11.84 -10.46
N PHE A 61 8.65 12.03 -9.29
CA PHE A 61 9.30 12.62 -8.13
C PHE A 61 10.31 11.63 -7.51
N SER A 62 11.59 11.96 -7.57
CA SER A 62 12.71 11.20 -7.00
C SER A 62 13.30 11.90 -5.78
N GLY A 63 14.16 11.18 -5.04
CA GLY A 63 14.88 11.74 -3.87
C GLY A 63 14.03 11.94 -2.62
N GLY A 64 12.86 11.28 -2.54
CA GLY A 64 11.99 11.27 -1.37
C GLY A 64 12.29 10.10 -0.42
N ALA A 65 11.24 9.45 0.09
CA ALA A 65 11.37 8.22 0.87
C ALA A 65 12.07 7.10 0.07
N ASN A 66 11.81 7.06 -1.24
CA ASN A 66 12.55 6.27 -2.21
C ASN A 66 13.54 7.17 -2.96
N VAL A 67 14.78 6.72 -3.11
CA VAL A 67 15.81 7.45 -3.89
C VAL A 67 15.38 7.58 -5.36
N MET A 68 14.91 6.48 -5.95
CA MET A 68 14.34 6.45 -7.29
C MET A 68 12.94 7.07 -7.33
N SER A 69 12.53 7.62 -8.48
CA SER A 69 11.11 7.85 -8.77
C SER A 69 10.36 6.52 -8.96
N LEU A 70 9.03 6.55 -8.92
CA LEU A 70 8.23 5.34 -9.14
C LEU A 70 8.46 4.76 -10.54
N ASN A 71 8.64 5.61 -11.54
CA ASN A 71 8.92 5.17 -12.91
C ASN A 71 10.32 4.54 -13.04
N GLU A 72 11.33 5.08 -12.36
CA GLU A 72 12.67 4.50 -12.30
C GLU A 72 12.67 3.15 -11.55
N ALA A 73 11.96 3.08 -10.43
CA ALA A 73 11.78 1.86 -9.64
C ALA A 73 11.14 0.73 -10.46
N LYS A 74 10.06 1.03 -11.21
CA LYS A 74 9.42 0.05 -12.11
C LYS A 74 10.39 -0.49 -13.16
N LYS A 75 11.21 0.38 -13.77
CA LYS A 75 12.25 -0.03 -14.75
C LYS A 75 13.31 -0.91 -14.08
N ALA A 76 13.83 -0.48 -12.93
CA ALA A 76 14.83 -1.24 -12.17
C ALA A 76 14.31 -2.63 -11.80
N TYR A 77 13.09 -2.73 -11.30
CA TYR A 77 12.46 -4.01 -10.97
C TYR A 77 12.28 -4.90 -12.19
N ALA A 78 11.84 -4.35 -13.33
CA ALA A 78 11.70 -5.10 -14.59
C ALA A 78 13.05 -5.63 -15.12
N GLU A 79 14.15 -4.92 -14.83
CA GLU A 79 15.52 -5.31 -15.17
C GLU A 79 16.16 -6.25 -14.12
N GLY A 80 15.43 -6.63 -13.07
CA GLY A 80 15.95 -7.46 -11.97
C GLY A 80 16.95 -6.72 -11.06
N ARG A 81 17.00 -5.38 -11.12
CA ARG A 81 17.80 -4.54 -10.25
C ARG A 81 17.08 -4.24 -8.94
N LYS A 82 17.86 -3.88 -7.92
CA LYS A 82 17.39 -3.43 -6.61
C LYS A 82 16.74 -2.04 -6.74
N VAL A 83 15.64 -1.82 -6.02
CA VAL A 83 14.87 -0.56 -6.01
C VAL A 83 15.17 0.33 -4.79
N TYR A 84 15.71 -0.24 -3.72
CA TYR A 84 16.03 0.46 -2.46
C TYR A 84 17.29 1.32 -2.55
#